data_AF-A0A933ZYC6-F1
#
_entry.id   AF-A0A933ZYC6-F1
#
_cell.length_a   1.000
_cell.length_b   1.000
_cell.length_c   1.000
_cell.angle_alpha   90.00
_cell.angle_beta   90.00
_cell.angle_gamma   90.00
#
_symmetry.space_group_name_H-M   'P 1'
#
loop_
_entity.id
_entity.type
_entity.pdbx_description
1 polymer ?
#
loop_
_entity_poly.entity_id
_entity_poly.type
_entity_poly.pdbx_seq_one_letter_code
_entity_poly.pdbx_strand_id
1 'polypeptide(L)'
;MPSRSPPLPGLALLACLAAGACGYSLEQGEWTLSRDPQVAAQDTCGLLPADGAVLSGRLVRMGAELRFSAELEPLQTLPMFGRFKHSVAGEPEQFMLEGSVQDEDIVFNGAQCRIRFGQVELHATVLDERTFEGLVTQRYEFNLNQGAGCPERCDVAVGYRAGWMGP
;
A
#
# COMPACT_ATOMS: atom_id res chain seq x y z
N MET A 1 -39.07 66.81 -9.02
CA MET A 1 -39.03 65.90 -10.18
C MET A 1 -38.02 64.79 -9.87
N PRO A 2 -38.49 63.57 -9.52
CA PRO A 2 -37.60 62.45 -9.22
C PRO A 2 -37.25 61.69 -10.50
N SER A 3 -35.95 61.55 -10.78
CA SER A 3 -35.46 60.68 -11.86
C SER A 3 -35.32 59.26 -11.32
N ARG A 4 -36.17 58.35 -11.82
CA ARG A 4 -36.04 56.90 -11.66
C ARG A 4 -35.16 56.38 -12.80
N SER A 5 -34.14 55.59 -12.46
CA SER A 5 -33.49 54.68 -13.41
C SER A 5 -33.65 53.23 -12.92
N PRO A 6 -33.82 52.27 -13.84
CA PRO A 6 -34.34 50.91 -13.57
C PRO A 6 -33.29 49.94 -13.03
N PRO A 7 -33.72 48.79 -12.46
CA PRO A 7 -32.83 47.72 -12.04
C PRO A 7 -32.40 46.89 -13.26
N LEU A 8 -31.13 46.48 -13.31
CA LEU A 8 -30.70 45.42 -14.23
C LEU A 8 -30.19 44.19 -13.46
N PRO A 9 -30.56 42.98 -13.94
CA PRO A 9 -30.32 41.69 -13.30
C PRO A 9 -29.02 41.05 -13.80
N GLY A 10 -28.52 40.05 -13.08
CA GLY A 10 -27.37 39.23 -13.48
C GLY A 10 -26.57 38.81 -12.25
N LEU A 11 -26.91 37.74 -11.53
CA LEU A 11 -26.70 36.35 -11.93
C LEU A 11 -25.25 36.09 -12.38
N ALA A 12 -24.37 35.96 -11.38
CA ALA A 12 -23.19 35.11 -11.38
C ALA A 12 -22.86 34.90 -9.89
N LEU A 13 -23.46 33.96 -9.16
CA LEU A 13 -23.11 32.53 -9.27
C LEU A 13 -21.69 32.34 -9.82
N LEU A 14 -20.70 32.92 -9.13
CA LEU A 14 -19.42 32.24 -9.02
C LEU A 14 -19.68 30.97 -8.22
N ALA A 15 -20.13 29.95 -8.96
CA ALA A 15 -19.90 28.58 -8.58
C ALA A 15 -18.42 28.48 -8.23
N CYS A 16 -18.15 28.15 -6.97
CA CYS A 16 -16.86 27.63 -6.57
C CYS A 16 -16.55 26.46 -7.49
N LEU A 17 -15.77 26.71 -8.53
CA LEU A 17 -15.01 25.73 -9.27
C LEU A 17 -13.93 25.19 -8.32
N ALA A 18 -14.36 24.43 -7.31
CA ALA A 18 -13.54 23.43 -6.64
C ALA A 18 -13.55 22.17 -7.51
N ALA A 19 -13.20 22.32 -8.79
CA ALA A 19 -13.03 21.22 -9.72
C ALA A 19 -11.53 21.07 -9.97
N GLY A 20 -10.90 20.22 -9.15
CA GLY A 20 -9.51 19.81 -9.34
C GLY A 20 -8.71 19.80 -8.05
N ALA A 21 -8.81 18.70 -7.29
CA ALA A 21 -7.76 18.11 -6.42
C ALA A 21 -8.29 17.23 -5.26
N CYS A 22 -9.55 16.80 -5.25
CA CYS A 22 -10.02 15.76 -4.31
C CYS A 22 -9.80 14.36 -4.90
N GLY A 23 -8.55 13.99 -5.19
CA GLY A 23 -8.23 12.80 -6.00
C GLY A 23 -7.52 11.68 -5.27
N TYR A 24 -7.66 11.60 -3.93
CA TYR A 24 -7.07 10.52 -3.11
C TYR A 24 -8.00 10.24 -1.92
N SER A 25 -8.90 9.25 -2.05
CA SER A 25 -9.97 9.00 -1.06
C SER A 25 -9.54 8.16 0.16
N LEU A 26 -8.30 7.66 0.20
CA LEU A 26 -7.89 6.71 1.23
C LEU A 26 -7.84 7.31 2.65
N GLU A 27 -8.46 6.59 3.59
CA GLU A 27 -8.42 6.84 5.03
C GLU A 27 -7.03 6.53 5.60
N GLN A 28 -6.63 7.33 6.59
CA GLN A 28 -5.39 7.11 7.33
C GLN A 28 -5.66 6.24 8.57
N GLY A 29 -4.65 5.49 9.00
CA GLY A 29 -4.76 4.64 10.18
C GLY A 29 -4.24 3.23 9.93
N GLU A 30 -4.76 2.29 10.69
CA GLU A 30 -4.37 0.89 10.66
C GLU A 30 -5.11 0.12 9.56
N TRP A 31 -4.39 -0.74 8.87
CA TRP A 31 -4.88 -1.55 7.76
C TRP A 31 -4.40 -3.00 7.90
N THR A 32 -5.26 -3.93 7.47
CA THR A 32 -4.89 -5.34 7.29
C THR A 32 -5.04 -5.72 5.84
N LEU A 33 -4.01 -6.37 5.30
CA LEU A 33 -3.99 -6.99 3.98
C LEU A 33 -4.18 -8.49 4.14
N SER A 34 -5.29 -9.00 3.66
CA SER A 34 -5.59 -10.43 3.62
C SER A 34 -5.45 -10.96 2.20
N ARG A 35 -4.99 -12.20 2.07
CA ARG A 35 -4.86 -12.89 0.79
C ARG A 35 -6.18 -12.93 0.05
N ASP A 36 -6.17 -12.54 -1.22
CA ASP A 36 -7.28 -12.79 -2.13
C ASP A 36 -7.17 -14.22 -2.70
N PRO A 37 -8.10 -15.13 -2.37
CA PRO A 37 -8.05 -16.51 -2.85
C PRO A 37 -8.29 -16.63 -4.36
N GLN A 38 -8.80 -15.59 -5.02
CA GLN A 38 -9.04 -15.58 -6.47
C GLN A 38 -7.76 -15.34 -7.28
N VAL A 39 -6.70 -14.82 -6.64
CA VAL A 39 -5.41 -14.53 -7.28
C VAL A 39 -4.41 -15.62 -6.91
N ALA A 40 -3.78 -16.21 -7.92
CA ALA A 40 -2.72 -17.19 -7.70
C ALA A 40 -1.60 -16.58 -6.87
N ALA A 41 -1.12 -17.32 -5.86
CA ALA A 41 0.02 -16.92 -5.05
C ALA A 41 1.24 -17.76 -5.45
N GLN A 42 2.39 -17.11 -5.49
CA GLN A 42 3.69 -17.75 -5.57
C GLN A 42 4.39 -17.56 -4.22
N ASP A 43 4.97 -18.63 -3.70
CA ASP A 43 5.79 -18.59 -2.51
C ASP A 43 6.84 -19.70 -2.62
N THR A 44 8.09 -19.31 -2.92
CA THR A 44 9.17 -20.27 -3.14
C THR A 44 9.74 -20.83 -1.83
N CYS A 45 9.24 -20.37 -0.69
CA CYS A 45 9.90 -20.50 0.60
C CYS A 45 8.93 -20.91 1.73
N GLY A 46 7.63 -20.80 1.51
CA GLY A 46 6.63 -21.03 2.55
C GLY A 46 6.58 -19.91 3.59
N LEU A 47 6.84 -18.65 3.20
CA LEU A 47 6.72 -17.50 4.09
C LEU A 47 5.27 -17.03 4.29
N LEU A 48 4.34 -17.38 3.39
CA LEU A 48 2.94 -16.99 3.54
C LEU A 48 2.29 -17.76 4.69
N PRO A 49 1.75 -17.07 5.70
CA PRO A 49 1.10 -17.73 6.83
C PRO A 49 -0.20 -18.42 6.40
N ALA A 50 -0.54 -19.49 7.13
CA ALA A 50 -1.68 -20.35 6.80
C ALA A 50 -3.04 -19.66 7.01
N ASP A 51 -3.10 -18.63 7.86
CA ASP A 51 -4.29 -17.82 8.12
C ASP A 51 -4.62 -16.83 6.99
N GLY A 52 -3.74 -16.71 5.99
CA GLY A 52 -3.92 -15.83 4.84
C GLY A 52 -3.62 -14.36 5.14
N ALA A 53 -3.01 -14.04 6.28
CA ALA A 53 -2.48 -12.69 6.51
C ALA A 53 -1.33 -12.42 5.53
N VAL A 54 -1.29 -11.22 4.94
CA VAL A 54 -0.22 -10.81 4.02
C VAL A 54 0.66 -9.77 4.71
N LEU A 55 0.06 -8.68 5.16
CA LEU A 55 0.71 -7.58 5.90
C LEU A 55 -0.34 -6.90 6.78
N SER A 56 0.09 -6.38 7.93
CA SER A 56 -0.65 -5.36 8.69
C SER A 56 0.21 -4.11 8.80
N GLY A 57 -0.40 -2.98 9.13
CA GLY A 57 0.36 -1.79 9.45
C GLY A 57 -0.40 -0.48 9.31
N ARG A 58 0.33 0.61 9.55
CA ARG A 58 -0.23 1.96 9.55
C ARG A 58 0.03 2.69 8.24
N LEU A 59 -1.04 3.14 7.58
CA LEU A 59 -0.99 3.98 6.40
C LEU A 59 -1.19 5.46 6.76
N VAL A 60 -0.26 6.28 6.30
CA VAL A 60 -0.29 7.74 6.43
C VAL A 60 -0.22 8.36 5.03
N ARG A 61 -1.10 9.32 4.77
CA ARG A 61 -1.19 10.02 3.49
C ARG A 61 -0.74 11.47 3.63
N MET A 62 0.16 11.89 2.76
CA MET A 62 0.75 13.24 2.73
C MET A 62 0.56 13.82 1.32
N GLY A 63 -0.68 14.23 1.01
CA GLY A 63 -1.06 14.62 -0.34
C GLY A 63 -1.08 13.42 -1.29
N ALA A 64 -0.22 13.43 -2.32
CA ALA A 64 -0.05 12.32 -3.26
C ALA A 64 0.95 11.26 -2.76
N GLU A 65 1.69 11.54 -1.69
CA GLU A 65 2.65 10.61 -1.09
C GLU A 65 1.97 9.74 -0.03
N LEU A 66 2.47 8.51 0.08
CA LEU A 66 1.99 7.51 1.00
C LEU A 66 3.18 6.93 1.77
N ARG A 67 2.97 6.73 3.07
CA ARG A 67 3.86 5.96 3.93
C ARG A 67 3.05 4.83 4.55
N PHE A 68 3.55 3.61 4.44
CA PHE A 68 2.99 2.45 5.11
C PHE A 68 4.03 1.83 6.02
N SER A 69 3.75 1.79 7.32
CA SER A 69 4.62 1.12 8.30
C SER A 69 4.13 -0.31 8.46
N ALA A 70 4.66 -1.21 7.63
CA ALA A 70 4.27 -2.62 7.61
C ALA A 70 4.85 -3.36 8.82
N GLU A 71 4.04 -4.20 9.45
CA GLU A 71 4.45 -5.14 10.47
C GLU A 71 4.80 -6.45 9.75
N LEU A 72 6.05 -6.88 9.86
CA LEU A 72 6.56 -8.09 9.22
C LEU A 72 7.13 -8.98 10.31
N GLU A 73 6.39 -9.89 10.92
CA GLU A 73 7.04 -10.77 11.90
C GLU A 73 8.16 -11.59 11.22
N PRO A 74 9.42 -11.60 11.72
CA PRO A 74 9.94 -11.03 12.98
C PRO A 74 10.59 -9.62 12.90
N LEU A 75 10.65 -9.00 11.73
CA LEU A 75 11.07 -7.62 11.48
C LEU A 75 10.08 -6.61 12.11
N GLN A 76 10.46 -5.99 13.22
CA GLN A 76 9.56 -5.15 14.04
C GLN A 76 8.67 -4.18 13.25
N THR A 77 9.23 -3.46 12.27
CA THR A 77 8.46 -2.66 11.30
C THR A 77 9.28 -2.41 10.03
N LEU A 78 8.68 -2.55 8.85
CA LEU A 78 9.24 -2.14 7.57
C LEU A 78 8.56 -0.85 7.08
N PRO A 79 9.27 0.29 7.05
CA PRO A 79 8.73 1.49 6.42
C PRO A 79 8.73 1.34 4.90
N MET A 80 7.55 1.48 4.31
CA MET A 80 7.33 1.52 2.87
C MET A 80 6.89 2.92 2.46
N PHE A 81 7.39 3.38 1.32
CA PHE A 81 7.11 4.71 0.80
C PHE A 81 6.69 4.64 -0.66
N GLY A 82 5.87 5.60 -1.07
CA GLY A 82 5.49 5.69 -2.46
C GLY A 82 4.45 6.75 -2.69
N ARG A 83 3.68 6.60 -3.77
CA ARG A 83 2.75 7.63 -4.20
C ARG A 83 1.63 7.09 -5.04
N PHE A 84 0.55 7.86 -5.09
CA PHE A 84 -0.49 7.66 -6.10
C PHE A 84 0.04 7.92 -7.50
N LYS A 85 -0.40 7.09 -8.43
CA LYS A 85 -0.20 7.31 -9.87
C LYS A 85 -1.07 8.49 -10.31
N HIS A 86 -0.75 9.03 -11.48
CA HIS A 86 -1.58 10.07 -12.10
C HIS A 86 -2.98 9.52 -12.38
N SER A 87 -4.00 10.13 -11.78
CA SER A 87 -5.39 9.70 -11.97
C SER A 87 -5.86 10.05 -13.38
N VAL A 88 -6.44 9.07 -14.07
CA VAL A 88 -7.09 9.23 -15.37
C VAL A 88 -8.60 9.22 -15.17
N ALA A 89 -9.32 10.16 -15.77
CA ALA A 89 -10.76 10.25 -15.59
C ALA A 89 -11.46 8.95 -16.03
N GLY A 90 -12.24 8.36 -15.13
CA GLY A 90 -12.96 7.09 -15.35
C GLY A 90 -12.17 5.84 -14.99
N GLU A 91 -10.90 5.96 -14.60
CA GLU A 91 -10.07 4.85 -14.10
C GLU A 91 -9.97 4.90 -12.57
N PRO A 92 -9.88 3.75 -11.90
CA PRO A 92 -9.68 3.71 -10.45
C PRO A 92 -8.31 4.29 -10.07
N GLU A 93 -8.26 4.91 -8.88
CA GLU A 93 -7.00 5.42 -8.33
C GLU A 93 -6.05 4.25 -8.04
N GLN A 94 -4.76 4.44 -8.30
CA GLN A 94 -3.74 3.43 -8.08
C GLN A 94 -2.56 4.02 -7.33
N PHE A 95 -1.87 3.21 -6.54
CA PHE A 95 -0.61 3.58 -5.92
C PHE A 95 0.38 2.41 -5.89
N MET A 96 1.63 2.75 -5.61
CA MET A 96 2.70 1.80 -5.39
C MET A 96 3.46 2.20 -4.13
N LEU A 97 3.84 1.23 -3.31
CA LEU A 97 4.66 1.39 -2.12
C LEU A 97 5.85 0.43 -2.19
N GLU A 98 7.02 0.89 -1.79
CA GLU A 98 8.25 0.10 -1.78
C GLU A 98 8.92 0.22 -0.41
N GLY A 99 9.34 -0.92 0.14
CA GLY A 99 10.16 -1.01 1.33
C GLY A 99 11.37 -1.90 1.08
N SER A 100 12.44 -1.66 1.82
CA SER A 100 13.62 -2.54 1.78
C SER A 100 14.19 -2.77 3.16
N VAL A 101 14.86 -3.91 3.31
CA VAL A 101 15.48 -4.37 4.54
C VAL A 101 16.86 -4.91 4.23
N GLN A 102 17.83 -4.70 5.12
CA GLN A 102 19.23 -5.14 4.94
C GLN A 102 19.79 -5.60 6.26
N ASP A 103 20.62 -6.65 6.21
CA ASP A 103 21.34 -7.20 7.37
C ASP A 103 20.45 -7.55 8.57
N GLU A 104 19.20 -7.95 8.31
CA GLU A 104 18.24 -8.36 9.33
C GLU A 104 18.16 -9.87 9.50
N ASP A 105 17.87 -10.31 10.73
CA ASP A 105 17.66 -11.72 11.05
C ASP A 105 16.19 -12.11 10.94
N ILE A 106 15.92 -13.21 10.24
CA ILE A 106 14.61 -13.83 10.13
C ILE A 106 14.69 -15.31 10.49
N VAL A 107 13.61 -15.87 11.02
CA VAL A 107 13.50 -17.31 11.24
C VAL A 107 12.85 -17.95 10.02
N PHE A 108 13.57 -18.86 9.37
CA PHE A 108 13.10 -19.59 8.22
C PHE A 108 13.20 -21.10 8.48
N ASN A 109 12.07 -21.81 8.46
CA ASN A 109 12.01 -23.25 8.78
C ASN A 109 12.73 -23.63 10.10
N GLY A 110 12.68 -22.75 11.10
CA GLY A 110 13.35 -22.93 12.39
C GLY A 110 14.85 -22.61 12.42
N ALA A 111 15.44 -22.21 11.29
CA ALA A 111 16.80 -21.70 11.21
C ALA A 111 16.82 -20.16 11.27
N GLN A 112 17.75 -19.58 12.02
CA GLN A 112 18.00 -18.14 11.98
C GLN A 112 18.84 -17.80 10.75
N CYS A 113 18.27 -17.02 9.84
CA CYS A 113 18.87 -16.64 8.58
C CYS A 113 19.01 -15.12 8.51
N ARG A 114 20.17 -14.63 8.10
CA ARG A 114 20.41 -13.22 7.83
C ARG A 114 20.08 -12.89 6.38
N ILE A 115 19.15 -11.96 6.22
CA ILE A 115 18.84 -11.32 4.95
C ILE A 115 20.00 -10.40 4.60
N ARG A 116 20.59 -10.60 3.42
CA ARG A 116 21.54 -9.66 2.82
C ARG A 116 20.80 -8.43 2.30
N PHE A 117 19.73 -8.68 1.56
CA PHE A 117 18.88 -7.65 1.00
C PHE A 117 17.46 -8.18 0.82
N GLY A 118 16.47 -7.42 1.26
CA GLY A 118 15.06 -7.69 1.06
C GLY A 118 14.37 -6.49 0.43
N GLN A 119 13.44 -6.75 -0.47
CA GLN A 119 12.59 -5.75 -1.10
C GLN A 119 11.13 -6.21 -1.03
N VAL A 120 10.25 -5.29 -0.66
CA VAL A 120 8.81 -5.50 -0.64
C VAL A 120 8.18 -4.41 -1.50
N GLU A 121 7.39 -4.81 -2.49
CA GLU A 121 6.61 -3.90 -3.31
C GLU A 121 5.12 -4.21 -3.13
N LEU A 122 4.31 -3.17 -3.06
CA LEU A 122 2.87 -3.26 -2.96
C LEU A 122 2.29 -2.39 -4.07
N HIS A 123 1.56 -3.03 -4.97
CA HIS A 123 0.75 -2.37 -5.98
C HIS A 123 -0.71 -2.40 -5.52
N ALA A 124 -1.40 -1.27 -5.66
CA ALA A 124 -2.77 -1.13 -5.20
C ALA A 124 -3.65 -0.42 -6.22
N THR A 125 -4.89 -0.86 -6.27
CA THR A 125 -6.04 -0.19 -6.89
C THR A 125 -7.04 0.12 -5.77
N VAL A 126 -7.38 1.39 -5.62
CA VAL A 126 -8.35 1.87 -4.64
C VAL A 126 -9.75 1.52 -5.11
N LEU A 127 -10.52 0.86 -4.25
CA LEU A 127 -11.92 0.54 -4.50
C LEU A 127 -12.84 1.59 -3.87
N ASP A 128 -12.52 1.98 -2.64
CA ASP A 128 -13.17 3.04 -1.89
C ASP A 128 -12.21 3.62 -0.83
N GLU A 129 -12.71 4.53 0.01
CA GLU A 129 -11.94 5.20 1.06
C GLU A 129 -11.34 4.25 2.12
N ARG A 130 -11.86 3.03 2.27
CA ARG A 130 -11.51 2.05 3.31
C ARG A 130 -11.12 0.68 2.76
N THR A 131 -11.02 0.56 1.44
CA THR A 131 -10.73 -0.69 0.74
C THR A 131 -9.86 -0.45 -0.48
N PHE A 132 -8.78 -1.23 -0.60
CA PHE A 132 -8.00 -1.33 -1.83
C PHE A 132 -7.53 -2.76 -2.02
N GLU A 133 -7.14 -3.13 -3.24
CA GLU A 133 -6.65 -4.47 -3.56
C GLU A 133 -5.50 -4.40 -4.53
N GLY A 134 -4.74 -5.49 -4.64
CA GLY A 134 -3.67 -5.57 -5.62
C GLY A 134 -2.71 -6.71 -5.36
N LEU A 135 -1.42 -6.46 -5.60
CA LEU A 135 -0.36 -7.44 -5.52
C LEU A 135 0.73 -6.99 -4.54
N VAL A 136 1.10 -7.85 -3.60
CA VAL A 136 2.34 -7.71 -2.82
C VAL A 136 3.37 -8.66 -3.41
N THR A 137 4.56 -8.14 -3.70
CA THR A 137 5.75 -8.93 -4.03
C THR A 137 6.79 -8.76 -2.94
N GLN A 138 7.45 -9.85 -2.56
CA GLN A 138 8.54 -9.85 -1.61
C GLN A 138 9.69 -10.64 -2.21
N ARG A 139 10.89 -10.07 -2.14
CA ARG A 139 12.11 -10.74 -2.59
C ARG A 139 13.17 -10.59 -1.52
N TYR A 140 13.66 -11.71 -1.02
CA TYR A 140 14.75 -11.75 -0.05
C TYR A 140 15.93 -12.51 -0.62
N GLU A 141 17.11 -11.94 -0.48
CA GLU A 141 18.39 -12.58 -0.74
C GLU A 141 19.11 -12.76 0.58
N PHE A 142 19.58 -13.98 0.85
CA PHE A 142 20.22 -14.32 2.11
C PHE A 142 21.74 -14.36 1.95
N ASN A 143 22.47 -14.19 3.05
CA ASN A 143 23.91 -14.48 3.04
C ASN A 143 24.16 -15.95 2.70
N LEU A 144 25.22 -16.22 1.95
CA LEU A 144 25.61 -17.58 1.58
C LEU A 144 26.18 -18.33 2.78
N ASN A 145 26.06 -19.66 2.77
CA ASN A 145 26.71 -20.57 3.73
C ASN A 145 26.29 -20.38 5.20
N GLN A 146 25.05 -19.97 5.47
CA GLN A 146 24.53 -19.77 6.83
C GLN A 146 24.12 -21.07 7.54
N GLY A 147 24.22 -22.22 6.86
CA GLY A 147 23.85 -23.54 7.39
C GLY A 147 22.66 -24.15 6.68
N ALA A 148 22.33 -25.38 7.05
CA ALA A 148 21.15 -26.07 6.52
C ALA A 148 19.88 -25.35 6.98
N GLY A 149 18.99 -25.02 6.05
CA GLY A 149 17.71 -24.38 6.34
C GLY A 149 17.54 -22.99 5.74
N CYS A 150 18.61 -22.24 5.49
CA CYS A 150 18.50 -20.92 4.86
C CYS A 150 18.49 -21.02 3.32
N PRO A 151 17.44 -20.55 2.63
CA PRO A 151 17.43 -20.50 1.18
C PRO A 151 18.39 -19.42 0.68
N GLU A 152 18.92 -19.55 -0.54
CA GLU A 152 19.74 -18.48 -1.14
C GLU A 152 18.88 -17.27 -1.51
N ARG A 153 17.67 -17.55 -1.99
CA ARG A 153 16.70 -16.57 -2.45
C ARG A 153 15.29 -17.00 -2.07
N CYS A 154 14.48 -16.02 -1.71
CA CYS A 154 13.07 -16.17 -1.51
C CYS A 154 12.26 -15.19 -2.36
N ASP A 155 11.21 -15.66 -3.02
CA ASP A 155 10.30 -14.86 -3.82
C ASP A 155 8.86 -15.21 -3.46
N VAL A 156 8.10 -14.18 -3.09
CA VAL A 156 6.67 -14.26 -2.77
C VAL A 156 5.93 -13.27 -3.66
N ALA A 157 4.81 -13.71 -4.23
CA ALA A 157 3.87 -12.83 -4.92
C ALA A 157 2.45 -13.26 -4.54
N VAL A 158 1.67 -12.36 -3.95
CA VAL A 158 0.35 -12.69 -3.43
C VAL A 158 -0.64 -11.55 -3.72
N GLY A 159 -1.77 -11.91 -4.32
CA GLY A 159 -2.90 -10.99 -4.44
C GLY A 159 -3.54 -10.77 -3.08
N TYR A 160 -3.97 -9.54 -2.80
CA TYR A 160 -4.54 -9.18 -1.51
C TYR A 160 -5.73 -8.25 -1.65
N ARG A 161 -6.56 -8.24 -0.61
CA ARG A 161 -7.53 -7.18 -0.33
C ARG A 161 -7.23 -6.56 1.03
N ALA A 162 -7.18 -5.24 1.07
CA ALA A 162 -6.92 -4.46 2.26
C ALA A 162 -8.22 -3.90 2.84
N GLY A 163 -8.35 -3.94 4.16
CA GLY A 163 -9.43 -3.30 4.90
C GLY A 163 -8.91 -2.36 5.98
N TRP A 164 -9.53 -1.19 6.10
CA TRP A 164 -9.25 -0.22 7.17
C TRP A 164 -9.78 -0.71 8.52
N MET A 165 -8.96 -0.57 9.56
CA MET A 165 -9.26 -1.06 10.92
C MET A 165 -9.58 0.06 11.91
N GLY A 166 -9.12 1.29 11.66
CA GLY A 166 -9.26 2.39 12.62
C GLY A 166 -8.10 3.37 12.58
N PRO A 167 -8.23 4.53 13.25
CA PRO A 167 -7.12 5.49 13.43
C PRO A 167 -6.03 5.02 14.42
#